data_AF-A0A1C6LRK4-F1
#
_entry.id   AF-A0A1C6LRK4-F1
#
_cell.length_a   1.000
_cell.length_b   1.000
_cell.length_c   1.000
_cell.angle_alpha   90.00
_cell.angle_beta   90.00
_cell.angle_gamma   90.00
#
_symmetry.space_group_name_H-M   'P 1'
#
loop_
_entity.id
_entity.type
_entity.pdbx_description
1 polymer ?
#
loop_
_entity_poly.entity_id
_entity_poly.type
_entity_poly.pdbx_seq_one_letter_code
_entity_poly.pdbx_strand_id
1 'polypeptide(L)' 'MSESINEVQAAINETLSSPSSSDWIKRGLSMALDRDPVDAAHDADRLADLLGRRCIAVLQSSLEMDAPARRSDLTRHAQ' A
#
# COMPACT_ATOMS: atom_id res chain seq x y z
N MET A 1 -0.38 -9.37 25.62
CA MET A 1 1.08 -9.40 25.85
C MET A 1 1.68 -8.39 24.89
N SER A 2 2.43 -7.41 25.38
CA SER A 2 3.19 -6.53 24.49
C SER A 2 4.43 -7.29 24.02
N GLU A 3 4.71 -7.24 22.73
CA GLU A 3 5.93 -7.81 22.15
C GLU A 3 7.16 -7.09 22.74
N SER A 4 8.20 -7.85 23.09
CA SER A 4 9.46 -7.28 23.57
C SER A 4 10.24 -6.67 22.40
N ILE A 5 11.03 -5.62 22.66
CA ILE A 5 11.88 -5.01 21.63
C ILE A 5 12.82 -6.02 20.96
N ASN A 6 13.25 -7.06 21.69
CA ASN A 6 14.09 -8.13 21.15
C ASN A 6 13.34 -9.02 20.16
N GLU A 7 12.04 -9.26 20.38
CA GLU A 7 11.20 -10.06 19.50
C GLU A 7 10.95 -9.30 18.19
N VAL A 8 10.62 -8.01 18.29
CA VAL A 8 10.49 -7.11 17.12
C VAL A 8 11.79 -7.07 16.31
N GLN A 9 12.95 -6.93 16.98
CA GLN A 9 14.24 -6.86 16.32
C GLN A 9 14.60 -8.16 15.59
N ALA A 10 14.21 -9.32 16.14
CA ALA A 10 14.39 -10.60 15.47
C ALA A 10 13.59 -10.69 14.17
N ALA A 11 12.32 -10.25 14.18
CA ALA A 11 11.47 -10.21 12.99
C ALA A 11 11.99 -9.24 11.91
N ILE A 12 12.53 -8.09 12.33
CA ILE A 12 13.21 -7.14 11.44
C ILE A 12 14.41 -7.81 10.76
N ASN A 13 15.28 -8.46 11.53
CA ASN A 13 16.48 -9.12 11.01
C ASN A 13 16.14 -10.27 10.06
N GLU A 14 15.10 -11.04 10.38
CA GLU A 14 14.57 -12.08 9.49
C GLU A 14 14.11 -11.48 8.16
N THR A 15 13.35 -10.38 8.20
CA THR A 15 12.87 -9.69 6.99
C THR A 15 14.03 -9.20 6.11
N LEU A 16 15.05 -8.58 6.72
CA LEU A 16 16.24 -8.06 6.02
C LEU A 16 17.08 -9.19 5.40
N SER A 17 17.21 -10.32 6.11
CA SER A 17 18.05 -11.46 5.68
C SER A 17 17.33 -12.40 4.72
N SER A 18 15.99 -12.38 4.69
CA SER A 18 15.21 -13.29 3.87
C SER A 18 15.35 -12.99 2.38
N PRO A 19 15.77 -13.94 1.53
CA PRO A 19 15.84 -13.74 0.09
C PRO A 19 14.47 -13.59 -0.58
N SER A 20 13.38 -14.03 0.06
CA SER A 20 12.02 -13.90 -0.46
C SER A 20 11.38 -12.54 -0.17
N SER A 21 11.94 -11.77 0.76
CA SER A 21 11.49 -10.40 1.03
C SER A 21 11.86 -9.46 -0.11
N SER A 22 10.91 -8.64 -0.54
CA SER A 22 11.11 -7.63 -1.58
C SER A 22 12.22 -6.63 -1.20
N ASP A 23 13.09 -6.31 -2.16
CA ASP A 23 14.13 -5.30 -2.00
C ASP A 23 13.58 -3.91 -1.67
N TRP A 24 12.31 -3.63 -2.02
CA TRP A 24 11.66 -2.39 -1.63
C TRP A 24 11.39 -2.34 -0.13
N ILE A 25 10.91 -3.45 0.46
CA ILE A 25 10.68 -3.57 1.90
C ILE A 25 12.01 -3.53 2.64
N LYS A 26 13.01 -4.28 2.18
CA LYS A 26 14.34 -4.30 2.83
C LYS A 26 14.95 -2.92 2.90
N ARG A 27 14.97 -2.18 1.79
CA ARG A 27 15.52 -0.82 1.75
C ARG A 27 14.71 0.15 2.61
N GLY A 28 13.38 0.09 2.54
CA GLY A 28 12.50 0.92 3.37
C GLY A 28 12.76 0.69 4.86
N LEU A 29 12.88 -0.58 5.27
CA LEU A 29 13.16 -0.96 6.65
C LEU A 29 14.56 -0.53 7.09
N SER A 30 15.59 -0.77 6.28
CA SER A 30 16.95 -0.30 6.57
C SER A 30 17.01 1.22 6.76
N MET A 31 16.33 2.01 5.91
CA MET A 31 16.29 3.47 6.03
C MET A 31 15.49 3.96 7.24
N ALA A 32 14.47 3.21 7.66
CA ALA A 32 13.63 3.58 8.79
C ALA A 32 14.32 3.36 10.14
N LEU A 33 15.21 2.35 10.25
CA LEU A 33 15.91 2.01 11.50
C LEU A 33 16.88 3.09 11.99
N ASP A 34 17.35 3.96 11.10
CA ASP A 34 18.25 5.08 11.43
C ASP A 34 17.48 6.36 11.85
N ARG A 35 16.14 6.34 11.84
CA ARG A 35 15.28 7.50 12.15
C ARG A 35 14.67 7.41 13.55
N ASP A 36 14.08 8.53 13.99
CA ASP A 36 13.19 8.50 15.16
C ASP A 36 12.05 7.49 14.94
N PRO A 37 11.82 6.56 15.89
CA PRO A 37 10.86 5.48 15.69
C PRO A 37 9.40 5.95 15.59
N VAL A 38 9.05 7.11 16.17
CA VAL A 38 7.70 7.67 16.08
C VAL A 38 7.46 8.23 14.68
N ASP A 39 8.43 9.00 14.16
CA ASP A 39 8.36 9.55 12.81
C ASP A 39 8.37 8.44 11.75
N ALA A 40 9.24 7.44 11.90
CA ALA A 40 9.35 6.33 10.99
C ALA A 40 8.05 5.51 10.89
N ALA A 41 7.42 5.23 12.03
CA ALA A 41 6.13 4.53 12.06
C ALA A 41 5.01 5.35 11.39
N HIS A 42 4.93 6.64 11.71
CA HIS A 42 3.93 7.53 11.13
C HIS A 42 4.08 7.66 9.60
N ASP A 43 5.30 7.79 9.10
CA ASP A 43 5.56 7.85 7.67
C ASP A 43 5.23 6.53 6.96
N ALA A 44 5.48 5.38 7.62
CA ALA A 44 5.11 4.08 7.09
C ALA A 44 3.58 3.91 6.97
N ASP A 45 2.82 4.34 7.97
CA ASP A 45 1.35 4.33 7.92
C ASP A 45 0.82 5.23 6.79
N ARG A 46 1.39 6.43 6.65
CA ARG A 46 1.02 7.36 5.58
C ARG A 46 1.35 6.78 4.19
N LEU A 47 2.49 6.11 4.06
CA LEU A 47 2.88 5.43 2.84
C LEU A 47 1.92 4.29 2.49
N ALA A 48 1.53 3.48 3.47
CA ALA A 48 0.57 2.39 3.30
C ALA A 48 -0.81 2.92 2.85
N ASP A 49 -1.32 4.01 3.46
CA ASP A 49 -2.57 4.67 3.03
C ASP A 49 -2.51 5.09 1.56
N LEU A 50 -1.44 5.79 1.17
CA LEU A 50 -1.28 6.29 -0.20
C LEU A 50 -1.20 5.14 -1.22
N LEU A 51 -0.47 4.08 -0.90
CA LEU A 51 -0.36 2.90 -1.77
C LEU A 51 -1.69 2.15 -1.88
N GLY A 52 -2.44 2.03 -0.78
CA GLY A 52 -3.78 1.43 -0.77
C GLY A 52 -4.77 2.21 -1.63
N ARG A 53 -4.84 3.53 -1.45
CA ARG A 53 -5.70 4.42 -2.25
C ARG A 53 -5.32 4.38 -3.73
N ARG A 54 -4.03 4.38 -4.04
CA ARG A 54 -3.54 4.25 -5.42
C ARG A 54 -3.94 2.91 -6.03
N CYS A 55 -3.81 1.81 -5.28
CA CYS A 55 -4.19 0.47 -5.74
C CYS A 55 -5.66 0.43 -6.13
N ILE A 56 -6.54 0.93 -5.26
CA ILE A 56 -7.99 1.01 -5.52
C ILE A 56 -8.28 1.84 -6.77
N ALA A 57 -7.70 3.02 -6.89
CA ALA A 57 -7.92 3.90 -8.04
C ALA A 57 -7.48 3.25 -9.36
N VAL A 58 -6.31 2.56 -9.36
CA VAL A 58 -5.83 1.83 -10.55
C VAL A 58 -6.78 0.69 -10.92
N LEU A 59 -7.20 -0.12 -9.95
CA LEU A 59 -8.12 -1.23 -10.21
C LEU A 59 -9.49 -0.74 -10.71
N GLN A 60 -10.03 0.34 -10.16
CA GLN A 60 -11.28 0.94 -10.62
C GLN A 60 -11.16 1.47 -12.06
N SER A 61 -10.07 2.16 -12.38
CA SER A 61 -9.85 2.67 -13.74
C SER A 61 -9.79 1.57 -14.81
N SER A 62 -9.20 0.42 -14.45
CA SER A 62 -9.16 -0.75 -15.34
C SER A 62 -10.53 -1.38 -15.53
N LEU A 63 -11.37 -1.41 -14.48
CA LEU A 63 -12.74 -1.94 -14.55
C LEU A 63 -13.70 -1.03 -15.33
N GLU A 64 -13.50 0.29 -15.26
CA GLU A 64 -14.28 1.27 -16.02
C GLU A 64 -14.00 1.19 -17.53
N MET A 65 -12.77 0.83 -17.92
CA MET A 65 -12.40 0.65 -19.33
C MET A 65 -12.98 -0.61 -19.98
N ASP A 66 -13.26 -1.67 -19.21
CA ASP A 66 -13.85 -2.92 -19.72
C ASP A 66 -15.40 -2.94 -19.66
N ALA A 67 -16.03 -1.91 -19.10
CA ALA A 67 -17.49 -1.80 -19.08
C ALA A 67 -18.02 -1.41 -20.48
N PRO A 68 -18.92 -2.19 -21.11
CA PRO A 68 -19.50 -1.79 -22.39
C PRO A 68 -20.26 -0.48 -22.18
N ALA A 69 -19.89 0.55 -22.96
CA ALA A 69 -20.54 1.85 -22.98
C ALA A 69 -22.06 1.67 -23.01
N ARG A 70 -22.73 1.84 -21.85
CA ARG A 70 -24.18 1.90 -21.81
C ARG A 70 -24.59 3.17 -22.52
N ARG A 71 -24.94 3.03 -23.80
CA ARG A 71 -25.68 4.02 -24.58
C ARG A 71 -26.93 4.41 -23.79
N SER A 72 -26.87 5.57 -23.15
CA SER A 72 -28.03 6.30 -22.65
C SER A 72 -28.61 7.16 -23.78
N ASP A 73 -28.83 6.56 -24.95
CA ASP A 73 -29.65 7.14 -26.02
C ASP A 73 -30.99 6.41 -25.98
N LEU A 74 -31.95 6.90 -25.20
CA LEU A 74 -33.39 6.62 -25.30
C LEU A 74 -34.07 7.19 -24.04
N THR A 75 -34.35 8.49 -24.03
CA THR A 75 -35.58 9.09 -23.47
C THR A 75 -35.40 10.61 -23.35
N ARG A 76 -35.79 11.32 -24.41
CA ARG A 76 -36.55 12.59 -24.38
C ARG A 76 -36.35 13.27 -25.72
N HIS A 77 -37.35 13.17 -26.58
CA HIS A 77 -38.01 14.31 -27.21
C HIS A 77 -39.14 13.76 -28.10
N ALA A 78 -40.28 13.53 -27.49
CA ALA A 78 -41.56 13.42 -28.17
C ALA A 78 -42.64 13.95 -27.22
N GLN A 79 -42.67 15.28 -27.08
CA GLN A 79 -43.84 16.07 -26.68
C GLN A 79 -43.81 17.36 -27.49
#